data_AF-A0ABD0YQZ5-F1
#
_entry.id   AF-A0ABD0YQZ5-F1
#
_cell.length_a   1.000
_cell.length_b   1.000
_cell.length_c   1.000
_cell.angle_alpha   90.00
_cell.angle_beta   90.00
_cell.angle_gamma   90.00
#
_symmetry.space_group_name_H-M   'P 1'
#
loop_
_entity.id
_entity.type
_entity.pdbx_description
1 polymer ?
#
loop_
_entity_poly.entity_id
_entity_poly.type
_entity_poly.pdbx_seq_one_letter_code
_entity_poly.pdbx_strand_id
1 'polypeptide(L)'
;MFFRVIDVVLSLWYVFLFVWFLLVVFRIWHLVNSVHDETVIMTEGKSIPVWKSAFPAITICSQIKFSSPKFNFTQAAWTTKTKSEKEELVDASVLCDQHVIITDQDKEDSTLDMHNFIREAAHSFDEVLYSCSWKNELTNCSTLFKPTFTEEGLCFTFNAVDIWSNKR
;
A
#
# COMPACT_ATOMS: atom_id res chain seq x y z
N MET A 1 -5.21 11.65 82.51
CA MET A 1 -4.43 12.42 81.52
C MET A 1 -3.84 11.52 80.44
N PHE A 2 -3.22 10.38 80.80
CA PHE A 2 -2.62 9.42 79.85
C PHE A 2 -3.54 8.86 78.76
N PHE A 3 -4.78 8.44 79.08
CA PHE A 3 -5.71 7.90 78.07
C PHE A 3 -6.05 8.92 76.96
N ARG A 4 -6.30 10.18 77.33
CA ARG A 4 -6.56 11.27 76.37
C ARG A 4 -5.37 11.55 75.44
N VAL A 5 -4.13 11.32 75.91
CA VAL A 5 -2.92 11.49 75.07
C VAL A 5 -2.79 10.36 74.06
N ILE A 6 -3.12 9.12 74.46
CA ILE A 6 -3.11 7.95 73.59
C ILE A 6 -4.18 8.08 72.49
N ASP A 7 -5.39 8.53 72.83
CA ASP A 7 -6.46 8.75 71.86
C ASP A 7 -6.09 9.84 70.83
N VAL A 8 -5.40 10.90 71.27
CA VAL A 8 -4.91 11.97 70.37
C VAL A 8 -3.80 11.45 69.45
N VAL A 9 -2.88 10.64 69.96
CA VAL A 9 -1.80 10.03 69.15
C VAL A 9 -2.37 9.05 68.12
N LEU A 10 -3.34 8.22 68.51
CA LEU A 10 -4.04 7.31 67.60
C LEU A 10 -4.81 8.09 66.52
N SER A 11 -5.49 9.18 66.88
CA SER A 11 -6.18 10.03 65.92
C SER A 11 -5.22 10.68 64.92
N LEU A 12 -4.06 11.17 65.37
CA LEU A 12 -3.03 11.74 64.48
C LEU A 12 -2.45 10.69 63.53
N TRP A 13 -2.25 9.45 64.02
CA TRP A 13 -1.80 8.33 63.20
C TRP A 13 -2.80 7.99 62.09
N TYR A 14 -4.10 7.93 62.39
CA TYR A 14 -5.14 7.68 61.38
C TYR A 14 -5.24 8.80 60.34
N VAL A 15 -5.09 10.07 60.74
CA VAL A 15 -5.06 11.19 59.80
C VAL A 15 -3.87 11.10 58.85
N PHE A 16 -2.69 10.73 59.37
CA PHE A 16 -1.50 10.55 58.54
C PHE A 16 -1.69 9.42 57.50
N LEU A 17 -2.23 8.27 57.93
CA LEU A 17 -2.53 7.15 57.03
C LEU A 17 -3.55 7.52 55.94
N PHE A 18 -4.56 8.30 56.29
CA PHE A 18 -5.58 8.75 55.34
C PHE A 18 -5.00 9.70 54.28
N VAL A 19 -4.20 10.69 54.70
CA VAL A 19 -3.53 11.62 53.78
C VAL A 19 -2.57 10.86 52.86
N TRP A 20 -1.82 9.90 53.40
CA TRP A 20 -0.93 9.06 52.61
C TRP A 20 -1.68 8.26 51.53
N PHE A 21 -2.82 7.67 51.89
CA PHE A 21 -3.66 6.94 50.94
C PHE A 21 -4.18 7.84 49.78
N LEU A 22 -4.62 9.06 50.08
CA LEU A 22 -5.10 9.99 49.05
C LEU A 22 -3.99 10.39 48.07
N LEU A 23 -2.76 10.60 48.56
CA LEU A 23 -1.63 10.92 47.70
C LEU A 23 -1.29 9.76 46.75
N VAL A 24 -1.37 8.51 47.23
CA VAL A 24 -1.15 7.32 46.41
C VAL A 24 -2.20 7.24 45.30
N VAL A 25 -3.49 7.42 45.63
CA VAL A 25 -4.57 7.40 44.63
C VAL A 25 -4.38 8.49 43.58
N PHE A 26 -4.03 9.71 43.99
CA PHE A 26 -3.78 10.81 43.07
C PHE A 26 -2.61 10.51 42.11
N ARG A 27 -1.52 9.93 42.62
CA ARG A 27 -0.36 9.54 41.80
C ARG A 27 -0.72 8.46 40.78
N ILE A 28 -1.49 7.46 41.18
CA ILE A 28 -1.97 6.41 40.28
C ILE A 28 -2.86 7.00 39.19
N TRP A 29 -3.82 7.86 39.56
CA TRP A 29 -4.72 8.52 38.61
C TRP A 29 -3.94 9.34 37.57
N HIS A 30 -2.95 10.13 38.00
CA HIS A 30 -2.11 10.91 37.10
C HIS A 30 -1.27 10.03 36.16
N LEU A 31 -0.70 8.93 36.67
CA LEU A 31 0.06 7.98 35.85
C LEU A 31 -0.81 7.32 34.79
N VAL A 32 -2.01 6.88 35.16
CA VAL A 32 -2.98 6.27 34.24
C VAL A 32 -3.39 7.26 33.15
N ASN A 33 -3.69 8.51 33.52
CA ASN A 33 -4.05 9.54 32.56
C ASN A 33 -2.88 9.88 31.60
N SER A 34 -1.66 9.94 32.12
CA SER A 34 -0.46 10.19 31.31
C SER A 34 -0.08 9.04 30.37
N VAL A 35 -0.48 7.80 30.67
CA VAL A 35 -0.26 6.62 29.81
C VAL A 35 -1.37 6.44 28.78
N HIS A 36 -2.58 6.95 29.07
CA HIS A 36 -3.67 6.98 28.09
C HIS A 36 -3.41 7.93 26.92
N ASP A 37 -2.58 8.95 27.12
CA ASP A 37 -2.02 9.72 26.00
C ASP A 37 -0.94 8.86 25.33
N GLU A 38 -1.30 8.22 24.21
CA GLU A 38 -0.52 7.20 23.50
C GLU A 38 0.92 7.63 23.15
N THR A 39 1.87 7.45 24.07
CA THR A 39 3.29 7.59 23.76
C THR A 39 3.76 6.34 23.03
N VAL A 40 3.80 6.39 21.70
CA VAL A 40 4.44 5.37 20.88
C VAL A 40 5.96 5.52 21.02
N ILE A 41 6.58 4.68 21.85
CA ILE A 41 8.04 4.59 21.92
C ILE A 41 8.48 3.73 20.73
N MET A 42 9.04 4.35 19.70
CA MET A 42 9.72 3.64 18.62
C MET A 42 11.07 3.15 19.14
N THR A 43 11.11 1.96 19.74
CA THR A 43 12.38 1.29 19.98
C THR A 43 12.94 0.83 18.64
N GLU A 44 14.11 1.35 18.25
CA GLU A 44 14.84 0.83 17.09
C GLU A 44 15.10 -0.67 17.31
N GLY A 45 14.44 -1.50 16.50
CA GLY A 45 14.60 -2.96 16.57
C GLY A 45 16.04 -3.37 16.28
N LYS A 46 16.43 -4.55 16.77
CA LYS A 46 17.76 -5.14 16.49
C LYS A 46 18.03 -5.10 14.98
N SER A 47 19.15 -4.48 14.59
CA SER A 47 19.66 -4.54 13.23
C SER A 47 19.95 -5.99 12.87
N ILE A 48 19.20 -6.53 11.90
CA ILE A 48 19.54 -7.79 11.26
C ILE A 48 20.54 -7.54 10.13
N PRO A 49 21.50 -8.45 9.90
CA PRO A 49 22.41 -8.27 8.78
C PRO A 49 21.66 -8.38 7.45
N VAL A 50 22.12 -7.65 6.43
CA VAL A 50 21.44 -7.48 5.14
C VAL A 50 21.12 -8.81 4.45
N TRP A 51 22.01 -9.81 4.52
CA TRP A 51 21.82 -11.12 3.91
C TRP A 51 20.71 -11.98 4.55
N LYS A 52 20.25 -11.61 5.76
CA LYS A 52 19.13 -12.28 6.44
C LYS A 52 17.78 -11.66 6.07
N SER A 53 17.77 -10.51 5.41
CA SER A 53 16.54 -9.88 4.91
C SER A 53 16.04 -10.63 3.68
N ALA A 54 14.74 -10.94 3.65
CA ALA A 54 14.11 -11.43 2.43
C ALA A 54 14.21 -10.35 1.34
N PHE A 55 14.44 -10.78 0.10
CA PHE A 55 14.39 -9.86 -1.03
C PHE A 55 12.95 -9.37 -1.23
N PRO A 56 12.72 -8.09 -1.56
CA PRO A 56 11.37 -7.56 -1.71
C PRO A 56 10.71 -8.06 -3.00
N ALA A 57 9.43 -7.77 -3.16
CA ALA A 57 8.78 -7.80 -4.46
C ALA A 57 9.18 -6.55 -5.25
N ILE A 58 9.51 -6.70 -6.54
CA ILE A 58 9.89 -5.59 -7.42
C ILE A 58 8.94 -5.57 -8.61
N THR A 59 8.26 -4.45 -8.81
CA THR A 59 7.40 -4.22 -9.98
C THR A 59 8.07 -3.24 -10.94
N ILE A 60 8.16 -3.63 -12.21
CA ILE A 60 8.72 -2.83 -13.30
C ILE A 60 7.59 -2.51 -14.28
N CYS A 61 7.40 -1.22 -14.55
CA CYS A 61 6.38 -0.69 -15.45
C CYS A 61 7.06 0.12 -16.57
N SER A 62 6.53 0.00 -17.80
CA SER A 62 6.91 0.91 -18.88
C SER A 62 6.28 2.29 -18.62
N GLN A 63 7.04 3.35 -18.89
CA GLN A 63 6.50 4.71 -18.88
C GLN A 63 5.52 4.93 -20.04
N ILE A 64 5.82 4.30 -21.18
CA ILE A 64 4.92 4.28 -22.34
C ILE A 64 3.82 3.24 -22.03
N LYS A 65 2.57 3.71 -21.94
CA LYS A 65 1.41 2.90 -21.53
C LYS A 65 1.01 1.87 -22.58
N PHE A 66 1.05 2.28 -23.84
CA PHE A 66 0.65 1.48 -24.99
C PHE A 66 1.78 1.40 -26.00
N SER A 67 1.98 0.21 -26.55
CA SER A 67 2.95 0.02 -27.62
C SER A 67 2.40 0.69 -28.88
N SER A 68 3.06 1.76 -29.36
CA SER A 68 2.69 2.50 -30.57
C SER A 68 2.34 1.63 -31.79
N PRO A 69 3.04 0.51 -32.10
CA PRO A 69 2.64 -0.37 -33.20
C PRO A 69 1.33 -1.13 -32.97
N LYS A 70 0.92 -1.34 -31.71
CA LYS A 70 -0.31 -2.03 -31.36
C LYS A 70 -1.49 -1.07 -31.22
N PHE A 71 -1.25 0.08 -30.57
CA PHE A 71 -2.26 1.09 -30.36
C PHE A 71 -1.63 2.49 -30.37
N ASN A 72 -2.04 3.30 -31.35
CA ASN A 72 -1.59 4.68 -31.47
C ASN A 72 -2.63 5.63 -30.85
N PHE A 73 -2.41 5.99 -29.59
CA PHE A 73 -3.32 6.88 -28.85
C PHE A 73 -3.53 8.24 -29.53
N THR A 74 -2.48 8.84 -30.08
CA THR A 74 -2.59 10.14 -30.76
C THR A 74 -3.52 10.04 -31.98
N GLN A 75 -3.36 9.00 -32.80
CA GLN A 75 -4.26 8.79 -33.93
C GLN A 75 -5.68 8.41 -33.47
N ALA A 76 -5.79 7.67 -32.36
CA ALA A 76 -7.06 7.35 -31.71
C ALA A 76 -7.81 8.62 -31.21
N ALA A 77 -7.07 9.62 -30.76
CA ALA A 77 -7.65 10.86 -30.25
C ALA A 77 -8.17 11.81 -31.34
N TRP A 78 -7.52 11.88 -32.52
CA TRP A 78 -7.72 12.97 -33.47
C TRP A 78 -8.49 12.62 -34.75
N THR A 79 -8.75 11.35 -35.07
CA THR A 79 -9.49 10.97 -36.31
C THR A 79 -10.95 10.66 -36.04
N THR A 80 -11.81 10.81 -37.06
CA THR A 80 -13.22 10.37 -36.99
C THR A 80 -13.27 8.88 -36.66
N LYS A 81 -14.06 8.51 -35.63
CA LYS A 81 -14.09 7.16 -35.07
C LYS A 81 -15.37 6.40 -35.38
N THR A 82 -15.20 5.11 -35.66
CA THR A 82 -16.26 4.11 -35.63
C THR A 82 -16.65 3.82 -34.17
N LYS A 83 -17.84 3.25 -33.93
CA LYS A 83 -18.28 2.86 -32.57
C LYS A 83 -17.22 2.02 -31.82
N SER A 84 -16.66 1.00 -32.48
CA SER A 84 -15.62 0.12 -31.92
C SER A 84 -14.34 0.87 -31.54
N GLU A 85 -13.83 1.77 -32.39
CA GLU A 85 -12.61 2.54 -32.09
C GLU A 85 -12.80 3.53 -30.94
N LYS A 86 -14.05 3.95 -30.74
CA LYS A 86 -14.43 4.84 -29.64
C LYS A 86 -14.42 4.09 -28.31
N GLU A 87 -14.88 2.85 -28.28
CA GLU A 87 -14.81 1.96 -27.11
C GLU A 87 -13.35 1.72 -26.69
N GLU A 88 -12.45 1.41 -27.64
CA GLU A 88 -11.01 1.26 -27.35
C GLU A 88 -10.37 2.54 -26.81
N LEU A 89 -10.77 3.71 -27.32
CA LEU A 89 -10.29 5.00 -26.80
C LEU A 89 -10.76 5.25 -25.36
N VAL A 90 -12.00 4.85 -25.03
CA VAL A 90 -12.54 4.89 -23.67
C VAL A 90 -11.74 3.98 -22.76
N ASP A 91 -11.45 2.75 -23.16
CA ASP A 91 -10.62 1.84 -22.38
C ASP A 91 -9.18 2.36 -22.20
N ALA A 92 -8.61 2.98 -23.23
CA ALA A 92 -7.28 3.60 -23.17
C ALA A 92 -7.22 4.82 -22.24
N SER A 93 -8.30 5.57 -22.11
CA SER A 93 -8.37 6.78 -21.29
C SER A 93 -8.27 6.52 -19.78
N VAL A 94 -8.44 5.27 -19.35
CA VAL A 94 -8.26 4.89 -17.95
C VAL A 94 -6.80 5.06 -17.52
N LEU A 95 -5.85 4.86 -18.43
CA LEU A 95 -4.41 4.98 -18.16
C LEU A 95 -3.82 6.33 -18.60
N CYS A 96 -4.51 7.03 -19.51
CA CYS A 96 -4.07 8.31 -20.07
C CYS A 96 -5.08 9.40 -19.76
N ASP A 97 -4.66 10.41 -19.00
CA ASP A 97 -5.53 11.52 -18.60
C ASP A 97 -5.89 12.42 -19.81
N GLN A 98 -7.03 12.14 -20.45
CA GLN A 98 -7.54 12.88 -21.61
C GLN A 98 -9.03 13.18 -21.44
N HIS A 99 -9.38 13.96 -20.43
CA HIS A 99 -10.77 14.40 -20.16
C HIS A 99 -11.43 15.19 -21.30
N VAL A 100 -10.68 15.63 -22.32
CA VAL A 100 -11.16 16.55 -23.37
C VAL A 100 -11.84 15.84 -24.55
N ILE A 101 -11.64 14.53 -24.73
CA ILE A 101 -12.08 13.82 -25.96
C ILE A 101 -13.28 12.89 -25.71
N ILE A 102 -13.51 12.48 -24.46
CA ILE A 102 -14.51 11.46 -24.12
C ILE A 102 -15.66 12.12 -23.37
N THR A 103 -16.86 12.04 -23.95
CA THR A 103 -18.08 12.56 -23.32
C THR A 103 -18.68 11.52 -22.38
N ASP A 104 -19.48 11.95 -21.41
CA ASP A 104 -20.09 11.02 -20.43
C ASP A 104 -21.04 10.00 -21.09
N GLN A 105 -21.60 10.30 -22.26
CA GLN A 105 -22.39 9.35 -23.07
C GLN A 105 -21.56 8.19 -23.62
N ASP A 106 -20.26 8.38 -23.78
CA ASP A 106 -19.35 7.40 -24.37
C ASP A 106 -18.91 6.34 -23.37
N LYS A 107 -18.99 6.68 -22.08
CA LYS A 107 -18.68 5.79 -20.96
C LYS A 107 -19.84 4.85 -20.61
N GLU A 108 -21.06 5.19 -21.01
CA GLU A 108 -22.28 4.45 -20.65
C GLU A 108 -22.62 3.33 -21.65
N ASP A 109 -22.11 3.41 -22.89
CA ASP A 109 -22.36 2.44 -23.98
C ASP A 109 -21.21 1.42 -24.16
N SER A 110 -20.11 1.52 -23.41
CA SER A 110 -18.97 0.60 -23.56
C SER A 110 -19.14 -0.69 -22.76
N THR A 111 -19.03 -1.84 -23.44
CA THR A 111 -18.87 -3.13 -22.77
C THR A 111 -17.44 -3.25 -22.29
N LEU A 112 -17.18 -2.86 -21.03
CA LEU A 112 -15.85 -2.83 -20.42
C LEU A 112 -15.13 -4.19 -20.51
N ASP A 113 -14.24 -4.35 -21.48
CA ASP A 113 -13.17 -5.36 -21.47
C ASP A 113 -11.78 -4.69 -21.43
N MET A 114 -11.72 -3.61 -20.66
CA MET A 114 -10.53 -2.81 -20.39
C MET A 114 -9.30 -3.67 -20.06
N HIS A 115 -9.47 -4.75 -19.30
CA HIS A 115 -8.35 -5.63 -18.94
C HIS A 115 -7.73 -6.36 -20.13
N ASN A 116 -8.55 -6.84 -21.06
CA ASN A 116 -8.02 -7.49 -22.26
C ASN A 116 -7.48 -6.47 -23.24
N PHE A 117 -8.14 -5.31 -23.41
CA PHE A 117 -7.62 -4.20 -24.21
C PHE A 117 -6.23 -3.76 -23.73
N ILE A 118 -6.06 -3.47 -22.44
CA ILE A 118 -4.76 -3.07 -21.87
C ILE A 118 -3.72 -4.18 -22.09
N ARG A 119 -4.09 -5.45 -21.92
CA ARG A 119 -3.17 -6.57 -22.12
C ARG A 119 -2.67 -6.64 -23.57
N GLU A 120 -3.56 -6.44 -24.53
CA GLU A 120 -3.23 -6.51 -25.95
C GLU A 120 -2.42 -5.30 -26.40
N ALA A 121 -2.82 -4.09 -25.97
CA ALA A 121 -2.18 -2.83 -26.32
C ALA A 121 -0.85 -2.57 -25.59
N ALA A 122 -0.59 -3.24 -24.47
CA ALA A 122 0.63 -3.08 -23.68
C ALA A 122 1.90 -3.56 -24.41
N HIS A 123 3.05 -3.13 -23.89
CA HIS A 123 4.36 -3.63 -24.32
C HIS A 123 4.51 -5.13 -24.07
N SER A 124 5.17 -5.81 -25.00
CA SER A 124 5.53 -7.21 -24.79
C SER A 124 6.59 -7.33 -23.69
N PHE A 125 6.67 -8.51 -23.08
CA PHE A 125 7.58 -8.77 -21.99
C PHE A 125 9.04 -8.50 -22.39
N ASP A 126 9.44 -8.95 -23.58
CA ASP A 126 10.81 -8.82 -24.10
C ASP A 126 11.18 -7.36 -24.49
N GLU A 127 10.18 -6.51 -24.78
CA GLU A 127 10.38 -5.07 -24.99
C GLU A 127 10.73 -4.34 -23.69
N VAL A 128 10.18 -4.78 -22.56
CA VAL A 128 10.38 -4.15 -21.25
C VAL A 128 11.60 -4.73 -20.53
N LEU A 129 11.79 -6.05 -20.61
CA LEU A 129 12.83 -6.79 -19.88
C LEU A 129 13.66 -7.63 -20.84
N TYR A 130 14.74 -7.02 -21.36
CA TYR A 130 15.65 -7.68 -22.30
C TYR A 130 16.47 -8.83 -21.67
N SER A 131 16.89 -8.70 -20.42
CA SER A 131 17.74 -9.70 -19.75
C SER A 131 17.63 -9.60 -18.22
N CYS A 132 17.66 -10.75 -17.55
CA CYS A 132 17.56 -10.86 -16.10
C CYS A 132 18.65 -11.76 -15.53
N SER A 133 19.24 -11.33 -14.42
CA SER A 133 20.16 -12.12 -13.63
C SER A 133 19.68 -12.14 -12.18
N TRP A 134 19.51 -13.33 -11.63
CA TRP A 134 19.09 -13.51 -10.24
C TRP A 134 20.11 -14.39 -9.52
N LYS A 135 20.63 -13.91 -8.38
CA LYS A 135 21.68 -14.61 -7.61
C LYS A 135 22.90 -15.02 -8.46
N ASN A 136 23.29 -14.16 -9.39
CA ASN A 136 24.40 -14.39 -10.33
C ASN A 136 24.13 -15.50 -11.38
N GLU A 137 22.87 -15.90 -11.57
CA GLU A 137 22.44 -16.82 -12.62
C GLU A 137 21.62 -16.07 -13.68
N LEU A 138 22.09 -16.11 -14.92
CA LEU A 138 21.34 -15.61 -16.07
C LEU A 138 20.11 -16.49 -16.28
N THR A 139 18.93 -15.90 -16.21
CA THR A 139 17.67 -16.62 -16.23
C THR A 139 16.69 -15.94 -17.16
N ASN A 140 15.70 -16.71 -17.63
CA ASN A 140 14.64 -16.14 -18.45
C ASN A 140 13.76 -15.24 -17.57
N CYS A 141 13.71 -13.96 -17.91
CA CYS A 141 12.92 -12.97 -17.19
C CYS A 141 11.43 -13.38 -17.08
N SER A 142 10.87 -14.03 -18.10
CA SER A 142 9.46 -14.46 -18.16
C SER A 142 9.10 -15.54 -17.15
N THR A 143 10.09 -16.26 -16.58
CA THR A 143 9.85 -17.23 -15.51
C THR A 143 9.94 -16.61 -14.12
N LEU A 144 10.66 -15.50 -13.98
CA LEU A 144 10.85 -14.79 -12.72
C LEU A 144 9.76 -13.76 -12.46
N PHE A 145 9.36 -13.03 -13.50
CA PHE A 145 8.38 -11.96 -13.39
C PHE A 145 7.00 -12.43 -13.85
N LYS A 146 5.96 -11.95 -13.15
CA LYS A 146 4.56 -12.20 -13.52
C LYS A 146 3.89 -10.90 -13.96
N PRO A 147 2.98 -10.94 -14.95
CA PRO A 147 2.18 -9.78 -15.30
C PRO A 147 1.31 -9.35 -14.11
N THR A 148 1.23 -8.04 -13.87
CA THR A 148 0.48 -7.41 -12.78
C THR A 148 -0.14 -6.13 -13.32
N PHE A 149 -1.45 -5.95 -13.14
CA PHE A 149 -2.13 -4.71 -13.50
C PHE A 149 -1.91 -3.66 -12.41
N THR A 150 -1.57 -2.44 -12.82
CA THR A 150 -1.41 -1.26 -11.96
C THR A 150 -2.08 -0.05 -12.61
N GLU A 151 -2.06 1.09 -11.93
CA GLU A 151 -2.49 2.39 -12.50
C GLU A 151 -1.63 2.82 -13.70
N GLU A 152 -0.44 2.23 -13.85
CA GLU A 152 0.45 2.47 -14.98
C GLU A 152 0.18 1.49 -16.16
N GLY A 153 -0.82 0.61 -16.04
CA GLY A 153 -1.17 -0.39 -17.04
C GLY A 153 -0.64 -1.79 -16.72
N LEU A 154 -0.19 -2.52 -17.75
CA LEU A 154 0.37 -3.86 -17.58
C LEU A 154 1.85 -3.78 -17.19
N CYS A 155 2.16 -4.16 -15.96
CA CYS A 155 3.52 -4.21 -15.42
C CYS A 155 3.96 -5.63 -15.11
N PHE A 156 5.22 -5.79 -14.71
CA PHE A 156 5.80 -7.10 -14.40
C PHE A 156 6.38 -7.08 -12.99
N THR A 157 5.95 -8.04 -12.16
CA THR A 157 6.38 -8.14 -10.76
C THR A 157 7.20 -9.40 -10.50
N PHE A 158 8.39 -9.23 -9.94
CA PHE A 158 9.25 -10.28 -9.43
C PHE A 158 8.99 -10.51 -7.95
N ASN A 159 9.06 -11.77 -7.51
CA ASN A 159 8.99 -12.17 -6.11
C ASN A 159 7.73 -11.65 -5.39
N ALA A 160 6.63 -11.54 -6.13
CA ALA A 160 5.32 -11.26 -5.57
C ALA A 160 4.88 -12.45 -4.70
N VAL A 161 4.41 -12.15 -3.48
CA VAL A 161 3.75 -13.16 -2.66
C VAL A 161 2.37 -13.39 -3.27
N ASP A 162 2.16 -14.56 -3.88
CA ASP A 162 0.84 -14.94 -4.39
C ASP A 162 -0.12 -15.13 -3.21
N ILE A 163 -0.87 -14.08 -2.85
CA ILE A 163 -1.89 -14.14 -1.79
C ILE A 163 -2.96 -15.21 -2.10
N TRP A 164 -3.15 -15.54 -3.38
CA TRP A 164 -4.09 -16.55 -3.88
C TRP A 164 -3.55 -17.99 -3.90
N SER A 165 -2.25 -18.20 -3.66
CA SER A 165 -1.65 -19.54 -3.64
C SER A 165 -2.03 -20.37 -2.41
N ASN A 166 -2.57 -19.73 -1.35
CA ASN A 166 -2.89 -20.36 -0.07
C ASN A 166 -4.40 -20.64 0.12
N LYS A 167 -5.18 -20.66 -0.97
CA LYS A 167 -6.64 -20.93 -0.93
C LYS A 167 -7.04 -22.27 -1.57
N ARG A 168 -6.15 -23.28 -1.49
CA ARG A 168 -6.45 -24.68 -1.80
C ARG A 168 -6.42 -25.52 -0.55
#